data_AF-A0A959DDT8-F1
#
_entry.id   AF-A0A959DDT8-F1
#
_cell.length_a   1.000
_cell.length_b   1.000
_cell.length_c   1.000
_cell.angle_alpha   90.00
_cell.angle_beta   90.00
_cell.angle_gamma   90.00
#
_symmetry.space_group_name_H-M   'P 1'
#
loop_
_entity.id
_entity.type
_entity.pdbx_description
1 polymer ?
#
loop_
_entity_poly.entity_id
_entity_poly.type
_entity_poly.pdbx_seq_one_letter_code
_entity_poly.pdbx_strand_id
1 'polypeptide(L)'
;LVCSVKEQSVFDMPRHTQQRYIKDKVKSSRVIWRADLPISVLPKGKILRIETVSPAVVKWTPDNWITVNDTETADMGLGIHFIDLPTDKMKKGQIQFTIFWKDSNRWDEQNYLVEVAGF
;
A
#
# COMPACT_ATOMS: atom_id res chain seq x y z
N LEU A 1 -20.64 31.41 -31.11
CA LEU A 1 -22.06 31.33 -30.72
C LEU A 1 -22.22 30.09 -29.81
N VAL A 2 -21.90 30.24 -28.52
CA VAL A 2 -22.81 30.19 -27.35
C VAL A 2 -23.56 28.85 -27.12
N CYS A 3 -22.89 27.88 -26.49
CA CYS A 3 -23.57 26.79 -25.74
C CYS A 3 -23.30 26.85 -24.22
N SER A 4 -22.33 27.67 -23.76
CA SER A 4 -21.86 27.65 -22.36
C SER A 4 -22.66 28.53 -21.38
N VAL A 5 -23.68 29.26 -21.83
CA VAL A 5 -24.37 30.27 -20.99
C VAL A 5 -25.76 29.82 -20.52
N LYS A 6 -26.30 28.71 -21.06
CA LYS A 6 -27.66 28.25 -20.71
C LYS A 6 -27.72 27.12 -19.69
N GLU A 7 -26.66 26.35 -19.51
CA GLU A 7 -26.64 25.17 -18.65
C GLU A 7 -25.48 25.32 -17.67
N GLN A 8 -25.76 25.49 -16.38
CA GLN A 8 -24.77 25.53 -15.30
C GLN A 8 -24.12 24.13 -15.08
N SER A 9 -23.61 23.52 -16.14
CA SER A 9 -23.01 22.18 -16.14
C SER A 9 -22.03 22.05 -17.29
N VAL A 10 -20.78 21.70 -16.96
CA VAL A 10 -19.72 21.40 -17.92
C VAL A 10 -20.12 20.17 -18.74
N PHE A 11 -20.10 20.29 -20.07
CA PHE A 11 -20.65 19.33 -21.04
C PHE A 11 -19.80 18.04 -21.21
N ASP A 12 -18.55 18.03 -20.73
CA ASP A 12 -17.56 16.96 -20.97
C ASP A 12 -17.30 16.02 -19.76
N MET A 13 -18.34 15.64 -19.01
CA MET A 13 -18.17 14.69 -17.89
C MET A 13 -18.95 13.38 -18.10
N PRO A 14 -18.27 12.24 -18.32
CA PRO A 14 -18.93 10.95 -18.40
C PRO A 14 -19.64 10.63 -17.07
N ARG A 15 -20.98 10.53 -17.11
CA ARG A 15 -21.83 10.38 -15.92
C ARG A 15 -21.46 9.16 -15.04
N HIS A 16 -20.86 8.13 -15.62
CA HIS A 16 -20.48 6.91 -14.91
C HIS A 16 -19.22 7.07 -14.03
N THR A 17 -18.29 7.96 -14.38
CA THR A 17 -17.05 8.21 -13.61
C THR A 17 -17.34 8.96 -12.30
N GLN A 18 -18.37 9.82 -12.32
CA GLN A 18 -18.78 10.63 -11.18
C GLN A 18 -19.30 9.78 -10.02
N GLN A 19 -20.12 8.75 -10.30
CA GLN A 19 -20.70 7.90 -9.26
C GLN A 19 -19.61 7.15 -8.46
N ARG A 20 -18.64 6.56 -9.16
CA ARG A 20 -17.61 5.70 -8.54
C ARG A 20 -16.55 6.48 -7.76
N TYR A 21 -16.07 7.62 -8.29
CA TYR A 21 -14.96 8.36 -7.69
C TYR A 21 -15.39 9.50 -6.76
N ILE A 22 -16.60 10.06 -6.94
CA ILE A 22 -17.08 11.20 -6.14
C ILE A 22 -18.13 10.77 -5.10
N LYS A 23 -19.02 9.82 -5.41
CA LYS A 23 -20.08 9.37 -4.49
C LYS A 23 -19.70 8.14 -3.67
N ASP A 24 -19.18 7.09 -4.30
CA ASP A 24 -18.98 5.79 -3.63
C ASP A 24 -17.69 5.67 -2.82
N LYS A 25 -16.74 6.61 -2.98
CA LYS A 25 -15.44 6.66 -2.25
C LYS A 25 -14.86 5.27 -1.99
N VAL A 26 -14.74 4.44 -3.04
CA VAL A 26 -14.19 3.08 -2.91
C VAL A 26 -12.73 3.18 -2.44
N LYS A 27 -12.52 3.16 -1.13
CA LYS A 27 -11.20 3.23 -0.51
C LYS A 27 -10.56 1.85 -0.68
N SER A 28 -9.49 1.77 -1.45
CA SER A 28 -8.68 0.55 -1.57
C SER A 28 -8.47 -0.11 -0.21
N SER A 29 -8.66 -1.43 -0.14
CA SER A 29 -8.42 -2.22 1.09
C SER A 29 -6.94 -2.31 1.43
N ARG A 30 -6.06 -1.93 0.50
CA ARG A 30 -4.62 -2.00 0.59
C ARG A 30 -4.01 -0.61 0.57
N VAL A 31 -2.94 -0.42 1.33
CA VAL A 31 -2.08 0.75 1.26
C VAL A 31 -0.70 0.28 0.83
N ILE A 32 -0.17 0.92 -0.21
CA ILE A 32 1.10 0.55 -0.81
C ILE A 32 2.22 1.26 -0.06
N TRP A 33 3.26 0.51 0.27
CA TRP A 33 4.54 0.98 0.74
C TRP A 33 5.60 0.58 -0.29
N ARG A 34 6.47 1.53 -0.62
CA ARG A 34 7.65 1.30 -1.45
C ARG A 34 8.84 2.05 -0.86
N ALA A 35 10.06 1.63 -1.16
CA ALA A 35 11.26 2.33 -0.69
C ALA A 35 11.33 3.79 -1.19
N ASP A 36 10.83 4.07 -2.40
CA ASP A 36 10.71 5.42 -2.98
C ASP A 36 9.44 6.17 -2.56
N LEU A 37 8.46 5.47 -1.96
CA LEU A 37 7.24 6.05 -1.41
C LEU A 37 6.93 5.44 -0.03
N PRO A 38 7.76 5.74 0.99
CA PRO A 38 7.56 5.20 2.31
C PRO A 38 6.35 5.87 2.96
N ILE A 39 5.53 5.05 3.61
CA ILE A 39 4.49 5.53 4.53
C ILE A 39 4.90 5.21 5.96
N SER A 40 4.58 6.09 6.90
CA SER A 40 4.84 5.86 8.33
C SER A 40 3.58 5.46 9.10
N VAL A 41 2.39 5.70 8.53
CA VAL A 41 1.10 5.45 9.19
C VAL A 41 0.15 4.71 8.26
N LEU A 42 -0.34 3.58 8.74
CA LEU A 42 -1.37 2.75 8.13
C LEU A 42 -2.72 2.97 8.85
N PRO A 43 -3.80 3.32 8.13
CA PRO A 43 -5.13 3.33 8.71
C PRO A 43 -5.55 1.92 9.15
N LYS A 44 -6.16 1.81 10.33
CA LYS A 44 -6.80 0.57 10.81
C LYS A 44 -7.69 -0.07 9.75
N GLY A 45 -7.68 -1.41 9.69
CA GLY A 45 -8.54 -2.15 8.76
C GLY A 45 -7.99 -2.21 7.32
N LYS A 46 -6.73 -1.82 7.11
CA LYS A 46 -6.07 -1.87 5.81
C LYS A 46 -4.93 -2.88 5.81
N ILE A 47 -4.69 -3.45 4.64
CA ILE A 47 -3.57 -4.34 4.35
C ILE A 47 -2.37 -3.48 3.93
N LEU A 48 -1.23 -3.66 4.57
CA LEU A 48 0.03 -3.08 4.13
C LEU A 48 0.60 -3.94 3.00
N ARG A 49 0.64 -3.37 1.78
CA ARG A 49 1.29 -4.00 0.63
C ARG A 49 2.68 -3.42 0.48
N ILE A 50 3.70 -4.27 0.53
CA ILE A 50 5.08 -3.88 0.24
C ILE A 50 5.35 -4.23 -1.22
N GLU A 51 5.73 -3.24 -2.03
CA GLU A 51 6.12 -3.42 -3.43
C GLU A 51 7.63 -3.21 -3.59
N THR A 52 8.27 -4.08 -4.35
CA THR A 52 9.70 -4.06 -4.67
C THR A 52 9.93 -4.20 -6.18
N VAL A 53 11.05 -3.68 -6.66
CA VAL A 53 11.45 -3.75 -8.09
C VAL A 53 12.21 -5.03 -8.47
N SER A 54 12.50 -5.87 -7.48
CA SER A 54 13.24 -7.12 -7.61
C SER A 54 12.66 -8.17 -6.66
N PRO A 55 12.87 -9.47 -6.94
CA PRO A 55 12.52 -10.55 -6.02
C PRO A 55 13.20 -10.35 -4.66
N ALA A 56 12.40 -10.38 -3.60
CA ALA A 56 12.89 -10.18 -2.25
C ALA A 56 12.22 -11.13 -1.25
N VAL A 57 12.83 -11.26 -0.08
CA VAL A 57 12.21 -11.84 1.10
C VAL A 57 12.03 -10.72 2.11
N VAL A 58 10.80 -10.48 2.54
CA VAL A 58 10.55 -9.50 3.59
C VAL A 58 10.49 -10.24 4.92
N LYS A 59 11.35 -9.80 5.82
CA LYS A 59 11.32 -10.20 7.23
C LYS A 59 10.54 -9.16 8.01
N TRP A 60 9.49 -9.56 8.69
CA TRP A 60 8.59 -8.64 9.37
C TRP A 60 8.08 -9.18 10.71
N THR A 61 7.69 -8.26 11.57
CA THR A 61 7.17 -8.53 12.91
C THR A 61 6.05 -7.55 13.24
N PRO A 62 4.92 -8.03 13.79
CA PRO A 62 3.86 -7.18 14.31
C PRO A 62 4.00 -6.85 15.82
N ASP A 63 4.99 -7.45 16.48
CA ASP A 63 5.10 -7.53 17.94
C ASP A 63 6.53 -7.22 18.43
N ASN A 64 7.17 -6.22 17.83
CA ASN A 64 8.50 -5.73 18.23
C ASN A 64 9.57 -6.83 18.30
N TRP A 65 9.63 -7.66 17.25
CA TRP A 65 10.60 -8.75 17.06
C TRP A 65 10.41 -9.95 17.99
N ILE A 66 9.32 -10.05 18.73
CA ILE A 66 8.97 -11.25 19.50
C ILE A 66 8.67 -12.42 18.54
N THR A 67 7.88 -12.16 17.50
CA THR A 67 7.61 -13.09 16.41
C THR A 67 8.20 -12.56 15.12
N VAL A 68 9.04 -13.37 14.46
CA VAL A 68 9.66 -13.03 13.18
C VAL A 68 9.03 -13.88 12.08
N ASN A 69 8.54 -13.24 11.04
CA ASN A 69 7.97 -13.89 9.87
C ASN A 69 8.81 -13.52 8.64
N ASP A 70 9.18 -14.52 7.86
CA ASP A 70 9.84 -14.33 6.57
C ASP A 70 8.86 -14.69 5.46
N THR A 71 8.69 -13.80 4.48
CA THR A 71 7.74 -14.01 3.39
C THR A 71 8.35 -13.60 2.07
N GLU A 72 8.37 -14.51 1.09
CA GLU A 72 8.85 -14.21 -0.25
C GLU A 72 7.86 -13.33 -1.02
N THR A 73 8.38 -12.38 -1.78
CA THR A 73 7.59 -11.56 -2.69
C THR A 73 7.07 -12.36 -3.88
N ALA A 74 5.78 -12.22 -4.17
CA ALA A 74 5.18 -12.75 -5.39
C ALA A 74 5.42 -11.79 -6.56
N ASP A 75 5.65 -12.35 -7.76
CA ASP A 75 5.77 -11.58 -8.99
C ASP A 75 4.39 -11.11 -9.46
N MET A 76 4.24 -9.81 -9.70
CA MET A 76 3.03 -9.18 -10.26
C MET A 76 3.13 -8.99 -11.78
N GLY A 77 4.29 -9.29 -12.37
CA GLY A 77 4.66 -8.93 -13.72
C GLY A 77 5.22 -7.51 -13.81
N LEU A 78 5.75 -7.17 -14.99
CA LEU A 78 6.32 -5.83 -15.28
C LEU A 78 7.48 -5.42 -14.35
N GLY A 79 8.18 -6.39 -13.75
CA GLY A 79 9.29 -6.12 -12.84
C GLY A 79 8.85 -5.61 -11.46
N ILE A 80 7.59 -5.82 -11.08
CA ILE A 80 7.08 -5.48 -9.75
C ILE A 80 6.82 -6.77 -8.97
N HIS A 81 7.41 -6.83 -7.79
CA HIS A 81 7.19 -7.88 -6.81
C HIS A 81 6.44 -7.31 -5.61
N PHE A 82 5.60 -8.11 -4.97
CA PHE A 82 4.85 -7.63 -3.80
C PHE A 82 4.60 -8.71 -2.76
N ILE A 83 4.32 -8.24 -1.54
CA ILE A 83 3.64 -9.02 -0.51
C ILE A 83 2.53 -8.20 0.14
N ASP A 84 1.55 -8.90 0.68
CA ASP A 84 0.48 -8.31 1.49
C ASP A 84 0.64 -8.78 2.94
N LEU A 85 0.96 -7.86 3.84
CA LEU A 85 1.05 -8.17 5.26
C LEU A 85 -0.36 -8.19 5.89
N PRO A 86 -0.68 -9.16 6.77
CA PRO A 86 -2.00 -9.35 7.35
C PRO A 86 -2.32 -8.33 8.46
N THR A 87 -2.31 -7.05 8.11
CA THR A 87 -2.53 -5.91 9.04
C THR A 87 -4.00 -5.47 9.13
N ASP A 88 -4.89 -6.09 8.36
CA ASP A 88 -6.33 -5.76 8.30
C ASP A 88 -7.03 -5.96 9.64
N LYS A 89 -6.59 -6.94 10.42
CA LYS A 89 -7.16 -7.23 11.76
C LYS A 89 -6.49 -6.45 12.89
N MET A 90 -5.40 -5.72 12.61
CA MET A 90 -4.70 -4.95 13.63
C MET A 90 -5.49 -3.69 13.99
N LYS A 91 -5.81 -3.54 15.28
CA LYS A 91 -6.53 -2.36 15.80
C LYS A 91 -5.62 -1.16 16.01
N LYS A 92 -4.44 -1.41 16.56
CA LYS A 92 -3.36 -0.46 16.84
C LYS A 92 -2.08 -1.27 16.99
N GLY A 93 -0.94 -0.68 16.66
CA GLY A 93 0.36 -1.31 16.83
C GLY A 93 1.37 -0.74 15.86
N GLN A 94 2.47 -1.45 15.68
CA GLN A 94 3.50 -1.11 14.71
C GLN A 94 3.90 -2.39 13.98
N ILE A 95 4.11 -2.27 12.67
CA ILE A 95 4.75 -3.30 11.87
C ILE A 95 6.19 -2.85 11.64
N GLN A 96 7.14 -3.70 11.99
CA GLN A 96 8.54 -3.50 11.64
C GLN A 96 8.95 -4.53 10.60
N PHE A 97 9.76 -4.13 9.62
CA PHE A 97 10.26 -5.05 8.61
C PHE A 97 11.58 -4.61 8.01
N THR A 98 12.27 -5.55 7.37
CA THR A 98 13.44 -5.33 6.54
C THR A 98 13.38 -6.24 5.32
N ILE A 99 14.14 -5.90 4.28
CA ILE A 99 14.05 -6.52 2.96
C ILE A 99 15.37 -7.22 2.67
N PHE A 100 15.30 -8.50 2.32
CA PHE A 100 16.42 -9.25 1.78
C PHE A 100 16.30 -9.33 0.26
N TRP A 101 17.26 -8.75 -0.44
CA TRP A 101 17.31 -8.71 -1.89
C TRP A 101 17.92 -10.01 -2.43
N LYS A 102 17.11 -10.86 -3.11
CA LYS A 102 17.57 -12.17 -3.60
C LYS A 102 18.68 -12.02 -4.66
N ASP A 103 18.55 -11.02 -5.54
CA ASP A 103 19.50 -10.80 -6.64
C ASP A 103 20.92 -10.43 -6.15
N SER A 104 21.02 -9.68 -5.05
CA SER A 104 22.30 -9.24 -4.48
C SER A 104 22.69 -10.00 -3.21
N ASN A 105 21.88 -10.98 -2.80
CA ASN A 105 22.07 -11.81 -1.62
C ASN A 105 22.43 -11.00 -0.35
N ARG A 106 21.73 -9.88 -0.14
CA ARG A 106 22.01 -8.94 0.96
C ARG A 106 20.73 -8.44 1.62
N TRP A 107 20.84 -8.14 2.90
CA TRP A 107 19.82 -7.38 3.63
C TRP A 107 19.91 -5.90 3.27
N ASP A 108 18.76 -5.23 3.33
CA ASP A 108 18.70 -3.79 3.41
C ASP A 108 19.36 -3.31 4.71
N GLU A 109 20.03 -2.16 4.67
CA GLU A 109 20.84 -1.67 5.79
C GLU A 109 20.00 -1.06 6.92
N GLN A 110 18.69 -0.96 6.70
CA GLN A 110 17.75 -0.34 7.63
C GLN A 110 16.50 -1.20 7.87
N ASN A 111 15.91 -1.00 9.04
CA ASN A 111 14.58 -1.50 9.38
C ASN A 111 13.56 -0.38 9.16
N TYR A 112 12.42 -0.74 8.58
CA TYR A 112 11.29 0.14 8.38
C TYR A 112 10.24 -0.08 9.45
N LEU A 113 9.54 0.99 9.82
CA LEU A 113 8.47 0.96 10.82
C LEU A 113 7.23 1.66 10.27
N VAL A 114 6.09 0.98 10.36
CA VAL A 114 4.78 1.51 9.98
C VAL A 114 3.83 1.38 11.15
N GLU A 115 3.30 2.50 11.62
CA GLU A 115 2.34 2.54 12.72
C GLU A 115 0.92 2.27 12.22
N VAL A 116 0.18 1.40 12.89
CA VAL A 116 -1.25 1.22 12.65
C VAL A 116 -2.02 2.20 13.54
N ALA A 117 -2.55 3.26 12.93
CA ALA A 117 -3.33 4.27 13.64
C ALA A 117 -4.71 3.72 14.03
N GLY A 118 -4.97 3.67 15.33
CA GLY A 118 -6.30 3.39 15.87
C GLY A 118 -7.11 4.68 15.95
N PHE A 119 -8.12 4.81 15.08
CA PHE A 119 -9.20 5.79 15.24
C PHE A 119 -10.46 5.07 15.73
#